data_AF-A0A848N2X0-F1
#
_entry.id   AF-A0A848N2X0-F1
#
_cell.length_a   1.000
_cell.length_b   1.000
_cell.length_c   1.000
_cell.angle_alpha   90.00
_cell.angle_beta   90.00
_cell.angle_gamma   90.00
#
_symmetry.space_group_name_H-M   'P 1'
#
loop_
_entity.id
_entity.type
_entity.pdbx_description
1 polymer ?
#
loop_
_entity_poly.entity_id
_entity_poly.type
_entity_poly.pdbx_seq_one_letter_code
_entity_poly.pdbx_strand_id
1 'polypeptide(L)'
;MNSKQIQELFTHLEDVITWRINNTSDDFNTQAPEFNAENYVGFELGDYIFKQNLTHSEVVILLMALLPRLDPSLLKRIYLEFPHSALFDFCSTSGNGRLFYPTIQFVQYILGGENISERLNVLDYFSPNSVLIKEELIVFSGSAHEEPMSSQISVPQEAFNTIIFGVELLPKMSNHFPAELLETKRSWKDLILPESTLREIQSIEDWSNSSKILMEDWDMQQKLKPGFRVLFYGEPGTGKTLAATLLGKYTKRPVFRVDVSMLVSKYIGETEKQLAKLFDKAENKNWILFFDEADAIFGKRTNVRDAHDKYANQEVSYLLQRIETFSGLIILASNFKNNMDKAFTRRFHSCIQFNNPKYEERLRIWQQNLPEQLQLEDINLDQIAKRYELTGSNIMNVIQDVCLKTIASQQSDYKLRLDILLESIKKEYVKEDKIFT
;
A
#
# COMPACT_ATOMS: atom_id res chain seq x y z
N MET A 1 -12.43 24.86 1.35
CA MET A 1 -13.36 23.99 0.61
C MET A 1 -14.23 24.88 -0.26
N ASN A 2 -13.94 24.95 -1.55
CA ASN A 2 -14.64 25.84 -2.48
C ASN A 2 -15.98 25.22 -2.89
N SER A 3 -16.95 25.23 -1.97
CA SER A 3 -18.29 24.66 -2.16
C SER A 3 -18.99 25.16 -3.43
N LYS A 4 -18.73 26.41 -3.81
CA LYS A 4 -19.27 27.03 -5.03
C LYS A 4 -18.80 26.33 -6.32
N GLN A 5 -17.52 25.98 -6.42
CA GLN A 5 -16.98 25.35 -7.63
C GLN A 5 -17.40 23.88 -7.76
N ILE A 6 -17.52 23.17 -6.63
CA ILE A 6 -18.13 21.83 -6.62
C ILE A 6 -19.59 21.92 -7.07
N GLN A 7 -20.33 22.92 -6.60
CA GLN A 7 -21.71 23.13 -7.02
C GLN A 7 -21.82 23.41 -8.52
N GLU A 8 -20.91 24.18 -9.12
CA GLU A 8 -20.86 24.42 -10.57
C GLU A 8 -20.67 23.11 -11.38
N LEU A 9 -19.87 22.16 -10.89
CA LEU A 9 -19.74 20.83 -11.53
C LEU A 9 -21.04 20.01 -11.43
N PHE A 10 -21.74 20.07 -10.30
CA PHE A 10 -23.01 19.37 -10.14
C PHE A 10 -24.15 20.04 -10.90
N THR A 11 -24.09 21.37 -11.11
CA THR A 11 -24.98 22.08 -12.04
C THR A 11 -24.74 21.62 -13.47
N HIS A 12 -23.48 21.47 -13.89
CA HIS A 12 -23.18 20.88 -15.21
C HIS A 12 -23.73 19.45 -15.35
N LEU A 13 -23.61 18.62 -14.31
CA LEU A 13 -24.21 17.28 -14.32
C LEU A 13 -25.75 17.34 -14.43
N GLU A 14 -26.40 18.26 -13.72
CA GLU A 14 -27.84 18.49 -13.81
C GLU A 14 -28.26 18.93 -15.22
N ASP A 15 -27.51 19.83 -15.85
CA ASP A 15 -27.74 20.26 -17.24
C ASP A 15 -27.60 19.10 -18.23
N VAL A 16 -26.60 18.24 -18.05
CA VAL A 16 -26.41 17.02 -18.88
C VAL A 16 -27.58 16.04 -18.70
N ILE A 17 -28.03 15.79 -17.47
CA ILE A 17 -29.15 14.87 -17.21
C ILE A 17 -30.43 15.42 -17.83
N THR A 18 -30.73 16.70 -17.60
CA THR A 18 -31.92 17.37 -18.15
C THR A 18 -31.86 17.43 -19.68
N TRP A 19 -30.69 17.68 -20.27
CA TRP A 19 -30.50 17.61 -21.72
C TRP A 19 -30.83 16.21 -22.24
N ARG A 20 -30.36 15.13 -21.59
CA ARG A 20 -30.65 13.76 -22.04
C ARG A 20 -32.15 13.44 -21.98
N ILE A 21 -32.85 13.88 -20.94
CA ILE A 21 -34.30 13.69 -20.82
C ILE A 21 -35.04 14.31 -22.01
N ASN A 22 -34.59 15.48 -22.47
CA ASN A 22 -35.21 16.20 -23.59
C ASN A 22 -34.72 15.72 -24.97
N ASN A 23 -33.56 15.08 -25.06
CA ASN A 23 -32.91 14.67 -26.32
C ASN A 23 -32.48 13.19 -26.26
N THR A 24 -33.46 12.28 -26.31
CA THR A 24 -33.22 10.84 -26.06
C THR A 24 -32.41 10.13 -27.14
N SER A 25 -32.38 10.66 -28.37
CA SER A 25 -31.71 10.06 -29.53
C SER A 25 -30.43 10.79 -29.98
N ASP A 26 -30.12 11.93 -29.37
CA ASP A 26 -29.02 12.80 -29.75
C ASP A 26 -27.66 12.25 -29.30
N ASP A 27 -26.61 12.53 -30.07
CA ASP A 27 -25.26 12.07 -29.78
C ASP A 27 -24.63 12.91 -28.66
N PHE A 28 -24.24 12.23 -27.58
CA PHE A 28 -23.64 12.86 -26.41
C PHE A 28 -22.37 13.64 -26.76
N ASN A 29 -21.52 13.12 -27.65
CA ASN A 29 -20.20 13.70 -27.90
C ASN A 29 -20.28 15.00 -28.74
N THR A 30 -21.41 15.27 -29.39
CA THR A 30 -21.56 16.41 -30.30
C THR A 30 -22.63 17.40 -29.88
N GLN A 31 -23.63 16.97 -29.10
CA GLN A 31 -24.81 17.78 -28.80
C GLN A 31 -25.06 18.01 -27.30
N ALA A 32 -24.35 17.29 -26.41
CA ALA A 32 -24.47 17.51 -24.97
C ALA A 32 -23.84 18.85 -24.54
N PRO A 33 -24.24 19.41 -23.37
CA PRO A 33 -23.58 20.57 -22.79
C PRO A 33 -22.06 20.36 -22.70
N GLU A 34 -21.30 21.27 -23.32
CA GLU A 34 -19.84 21.17 -23.42
C GLU A 34 -19.18 21.24 -22.05
N PHE A 35 -18.18 20.40 -21.83
CA PHE A 35 -17.33 20.44 -20.65
C PHE A 35 -15.89 20.77 -21.02
N ASN A 36 -15.35 21.84 -20.42
CA ASN A 36 -13.93 22.16 -20.53
C ASN A 36 -13.29 22.11 -19.13
N ALA A 37 -12.38 21.15 -18.93
CA ALA A 37 -11.67 20.94 -17.67
C ALA A 37 -10.87 22.18 -17.22
N GLU A 38 -10.36 22.99 -18.14
CA GLU A 38 -9.59 24.21 -17.84
C GLU A 38 -10.41 25.24 -17.04
N ASN A 39 -11.73 25.28 -17.26
CA ASN A 39 -12.62 26.21 -16.57
C ASN A 39 -12.81 25.87 -15.09
N TYR A 40 -12.44 24.66 -14.68
CA TYR A 40 -12.63 24.16 -13.32
C TYR A 40 -11.30 24.01 -12.56
N VAL A 41 -10.20 24.54 -13.08
CA VAL A 41 -8.90 24.55 -12.36
C VAL A 41 -8.95 25.53 -11.17
N GLY A 42 -8.28 25.20 -10.07
CA GLY A 42 -8.16 26.02 -8.88
C GLY A 42 -8.84 25.46 -7.62
N PHE A 43 -9.27 24.20 -7.65
CA PHE A 43 -9.72 23.43 -6.49
C PHE A 43 -9.50 21.93 -6.71
N GLU A 44 -9.52 21.16 -5.62
CA GLU A 44 -8.99 19.79 -5.57
C GLU A 44 -9.59 18.85 -6.63
N LEU A 45 -10.93 18.82 -6.77
CA LEU A 45 -11.62 17.96 -7.74
C LEU A 45 -11.38 18.40 -9.19
N GLY A 46 -11.41 19.71 -9.46
CA GLY A 46 -11.17 20.24 -10.79
C GLY A 46 -9.72 20.06 -11.25
N ASP A 47 -8.76 20.31 -10.35
CA ASP A 47 -7.33 20.06 -10.57
C ASP A 47 -7.07 18.57 -10.82
N TYR A 48 -7.78 17.68 -10.12
CA TYR A 48 -7.69 16.24 -10.32
C TYR A 48 -8.19 15.83 -11.71
N ILE A 49 -9.37 16.32 -12.13
CA ILE A 49 -9.94 16.08 -13.46
C ILE A 49 -8.97 16.53 -14.55
N PHE A 50 -8.42 17.74 -14.41
CA PHE A 50 -7.48 18.32 -15.37
C PHE A 50 -6.17 17.51 -15.43
N LYS A 51 -5.59 17.17 -14.28
CA LYS A 51 -4.33 16.43 -14.19
C LYS A 51 -4.42 15.02 -14.79
N GLN A 52 -5.53 14.34 -14.60
CA GLN A 52 -5.76 13.00 -15.17
C GLN A 52 -6.22 13.04 -16.63
N ASN A 53 -6.42 14.23 -17.21
CA ASN A 53 -6.87 14.42 -18.58
C ASN A 53 -8.16 13.63 -18.89
N LEU A 54 -9.10 13.64 -17.96
CA LEU A 54 -10.36 12.90 -18.11
C LEU A 54 -11.21 13.50 -19.23
N THR A 55 -11.78 12.63 -20.06
CA THR A 55 -12.74 13.00 -21.11
C THR A 55 -14.06 13.48 -20.49
N HIS A 56 -14.86 14.23 -21.26
CA HIS A 56 -16.18 14.70 -20.79
C HIS A 56 -17.07 13.55 -20.31
N SER A 57 -17.11 12.43 -21.04
CA SER A 57 -17.83 11.22 -20.62
C SER A 57 -17.33 10.70 -19.27
N GLU A 58 -16.01 10.55 -19.09
CA GLU A 58 -15.43 10.08 -17.81
C GLU A 58 -15.74 11.01 -16.65
N VAL A 59 -15.74 12.33 -16.88
CA VAL A 59 -16.13 13.33 -15.88
C VAL A 59 -17.59 13.16 -15.47
N VAL A 60 -18.51 13.01 -16.43
CA VAL A 60 -19.93 12.80 -16.12
C VAL A 60 -20.13 11.50 -15.32
N ILE A 61 -19.42 10.43 -15.67
CA ILE A 61 -19.45 9.17 -14.90
C ILE A 61 -18.92 9.37 -13.48
N LEU A 62 -17.80 10.08 -13.31
CA LEU A 62 -17.22 10.38 -12.01
C LEU A 62 -18.17 11.22 -11.14
N LEU A 63 -18.79 12.26 -11.70
CA LEU A 63 -19.74 13.10 -10.98
C LEU A 63 -20.99 12.29 -10.56
N MET A 64 -21.49 11.40 -11.42
CA MET A 64 -22.56 10.46 -11.05
C MET A 64 -22.15 9.54 -9.89
N ALA A 65 -20.92 9.02 -9.89
CA ALA A 65 -20.41 8.16 -8.81
C ALA A 65 -20.21 8.92 -7.48
N LEU A 66 -19.97 10.23 -7.53
CA LEU A 66 -19.84 11.12 -6.36
C LEU A 66 -21.19 11.62 -5.82
N LEU A 67 -22.22 11.62 -6.67
CA LEU A 67 -23.57 12.13 -6.37
C LEU A 67 -24.16 11.61 -5.05
N PRO A 68 -24.10 10.30 -4.72
CA PRO A 68 -24.65 9.79 -3.47
C PRO A 68 -24.05 10.41 -2.20
N ARG A 69 -22.82 10.93 -2.28
CA ARG A 69 -22.11 11.54 -1.14
C ARG A 69 -22.17 13.06 -1.13
N LEU A 70 -22.18 13.70 -2.30
CA LEU A 70 -22.06 15.16 -2.43
C LEU A 70 -23.40 15.88 -2.62
N ASP A 71 -24.31 15.34 -3.44
CA ASP A 71 -25.69 15.83 -3.57
C ASP A 71 -26.67 14.67 -3.79
N PRO A 72 -27.00 13.91 -2.74
CA PRO A 72 -27.88 12.75 -2.86
C PRO A 72 -29.30 13.10 -3.30
N SER A 73 -29.68 14.38 -3.26
CA SER A 73 -31.03 14.84 -3.59
C SER A 73 -31.20 15.26 -5.05
N LEU A 74 -30.11 15.40 -5.82
CA LEU A 74 -30.13 15.91 -7.19
C LEU A 74 -31.10 15.13 -8.09
N LEU A 75 -30.93 13.81 -8.18
CA LEU A 75 -31.80 12.97 -9.01
C LEU A 75 -33.26 13.02 -8.56
N LYS A 76 -33.52 13.20 -7.26
CA LYS A 76 -34.88 13.36 -6.75
C LYS A 76 -35.49 14.68 -7.21
N ARG A 77 -34.73 15.78 -7.22
CA ARG A 77 -35.21 17.08 -7.72
C ARG A 77 -35.60 16.97 -9.20
N ILE A 78 -34.73 16.38 -10.02
CA ILE A 78 -35.00 16.15 -11.45
C ILE A 78 -36.21 15.22 -11.64
N TYR A 79 -36.36 14.17 -10.83
CA TYR A 79 -37.52 13.28 -10.91
C TYR A 79 -38.85 14.02 -10.64
N LEU A 80 -38.86 14.97 -9.70
CA LEU A 80 -40.06 15.76 -9.41
C LEU A 80 -40.44 16.70 -10.57
N GLU A 81 -39.46 17.15 -11.36
CA GLU A 81 -39.68 17.94 -12.56
C GLU A 81 -40.09 17.07 -13.77
N PHE A 82 -39.52 15.86 -13.87
CA PHE A 82 -39.73 14.92 -14.97
C PHE A 82 -40.17 13.52 -14.50
N PRO A 83 -41.35 13.37 -13.87
CA PRO A 83 -41.76 12.12 -13.20
C PRO A 83 -42.04 10.96 -14.16
N HIS A 84 -42.24 11.26 -15.46
CA HIS A 84 -42.55 10.27 -16.50
C HIS A 84 -41.33 9.84 -17.32
N SER A 85 -40.13 10.31 -16.97
CA SER A 85 -38.92 9.97 -17.72
C SER A 85 -38.48 8.52 -17.45
N ALA A 86 -38.29 7.75 -18.52
CA ALA A 86 -37.79 6.37 -18.46
C ALA A 86 -36.37 6.26 -17.87
N LEU A 87 -35.64 7.38 -17.80
CA LEU A 87 -34.30 7.47 -17.21
C LEU A 87 -34.27 6.97 -15.75
N PHE A 88 -35.34 7.20 -14.99
CA PHE A 88 -35.41 6.80 -13.59
C PHE A 88 -35.70 5.30 -13.39
N ASP A 89 -36.16 4.59 -14.42
CA ASP A 89 -36.33 3.13 -14.40
C ASP A 89 -34.97 2.42 -14.31
N PHE A 90 -33.90 3.09 -14.74
CA PHE A 90 -32.53 2.58 -14.67
C PHE A 90 -31.81 2.97 -13.36
N CYS A 91 -32.45 3.72 -12.47
CA CYS A 91 -31.88 4.02 -11.15
C CYS A 91 -32.14 2.89 -10.16
N SER A 92 -31.22 2.71 -9.21
CA SER A 92 -31.55 1.98 -7.99
C SER A 92 -32.13 2.94 -6.96
N THR A 93 -32.95 2.44 -6.04
CA THR A 93 -33.57 3.26 -4.99
C THR A 93 -33.05 2.88 -3.62
N SER A 94 -33.00 3.85 -2.70
CA SER A 94 -32.77 3.56 -1.28
C SER A 94 -33.85 2.62 -0.74
N GLY A 95 -33.58 1.85 0.31
CA GLY A 95 -34.56 0.89 0.87
C GLY A 95 -35.90 1.50 1.34
N ASN A 96 -35.99 2.83 1.44
CA ASN A 96 -37.22 3.57 1.72
C ASN A 96 -37.83 4.27 0.47
N GLY A 97 -37.26 4.05 -0.73
CA GLY A 97 -37.71 4.61 -2.01
C GLY A 97 -37.53 6.13 -2.17
N ARG A 98 -36.79 6.79 -1.26
CA ARG A 98 -36.74 8.27 -1.20
C ARG A 98 -35.63 8.90 -2.02
N LEU A 99 -34.55 8.16 -2.30
CA LEU A 99 -33.37 8.62 -3.01
C LEU A 99 -33.10 7.67 -4.17
N PHE A 100 -32.63 8.23 -5.28
CA PHE A 100 -32.17 7.49 -6.45
C PHE A 100 -30.65 7.45 -6.46
N TYR A 101 -30.09 6.29 -6.81
CA TYR A 101 -28.65 6.11 -6.96
C TYR A 101 -28.32 5.64 -8.39
N PRO A 102 -27.34 6.28 -9.06
CA PRO A 102 -26.88 5.88 -10.39
C PRO A 102 -26.40 4.42 -10.44
N THR A 103 -26.86 3.69 -11.46
CA THR A 103 -26.39 2.34 -11.81
C THR A 103 -25.58 2.38 -13.10
N ILE A 104 -25.00 1.26 -13.51
CA ILE A 104 -24.37 1.13 -14.83
C ILE A 104 -25.39 1.42 -15.95
N GLN A 105 -26.61 0.89 -15.87
CA GLN A 105 -27.66 1.17 -16.87
C GLN A 105 -28.04 2.65 -16.94
N PHE A 106 -28.06 3.33 -15.80
CA PHE A 106 -28.30 4.77 -15.75
C PHE A 106 -27.23 5.52 -16.54
N VAL A 107 -25.95 5.19 -16.32
CA VAL A 107 -24.83 5.79 -17.05
C VAL A 107 -24.92 5.51 -18.56
N GLN A 108 -25.24 4.27 -18.94
CA GLN A 108 -25.45 3.91 -20.34
C GLN A 108 -26.53 4.78 -20.97
N TYR A 109 -27.66 4.98 -20.30
CA TYR A 109 -28.74 5.80 -20.83
C TYR A 109 -28.36 7.29 -20.91
N ILE A 110 -27.60 7.82 -19.93
CA ILE A 110 -27.10 9.20 -19.98
C ILE A 110 -26.20 9.44 -21.20
N LEU A 111 -25.27 8.53 -21.47
CA LEU A 111 -24.28 8.73 -22.53
C LEU A 111 -24.77 8.23 -23.90
N GLY A 112 -25.53 7.14 -23.96
CA GLY A 112 -25.96 6.51 -25.21
C GLY A 112 -27.44 6.71 -25.59
N GLY A 113 -28.27 7.22 -24.68
CA GLY A 113 -29.70 7.45 -24.94
C GLY A 113 -30.45 6.18 -25.37
N GLU A 114 -31.31 6.29 -26.37
CA GLU A 114 -32.06 5.17 -26.95
C GLU A 114 -31.20 4.28 -27.87
N ASN A 115 -30.08 4.81 -28.38
CA ASN A 115 -29.20 4.09 -29.30
C ASN A 115 -28.49 2.94 -28.58
N ILE A 116 -28.79 1.70 -29.00
CA ILE A 116 -28.21 0.49 -28.40
C ILE A 116 -26.70 0.42 -28.62
N SER A 117 -26.22 0.80 -29.81
CA SER A 117 -24.79 0.76 -30.14
C SER A 117 -24.00 1.72 -29.24
N GLU A 118 -24.51 2.94 -29.03
CA GLU A 118 -23.85 3.90 -28.14
C GLU A 118 -23.88 3.44 -26.68
N ARG A 119 -25.00 2.86 -26.22
CA ARG A 119 -25.08 2.27 -24.87
C ARG A 119 -24.07 1.14 -24.67
N LEU A 120 -23.77 0.36 -25.70
CA LEU A 120 -22.74 -0.69 -25.63
C LEU A 120 -21.33 -0.10 -25.57
N ASN A 121 -21.04 0.96 -26.33
CA ASN A 121 -19.75 1.66 -26.29
C ASN A 121 -19.43 2.19 -24.88
N VAL A 122 -20.46 2.59 -24.11
CA VAL A 122 -20.29 3.06 -22.73
C VAL A 122 -19.69 2.00 -21.80
N LEU A 123 -19.84 0.71 -22.10
CA LEU A 123 -19.26 -0.36 -21.28
C LEU A 123 -17.73 -0.36 -21.29
N ASP A 124 -17.11 0.26 -22.30
CA ASP A 124 -15.65 0.38 -22.37
C ASP A 124 -15.08 1.22 -21.22
N TYR A 125 -15.84 2.20 -20.71
CA TYR A 125 -15.48 2.99 -19.52
C TYR A 125 -15.50 2.19 -18.21
N PHE A 126 -16.12 1.00 -18.20
CA PHE A 126 -16.14 0.08 -17.06
C PHE A 126 -15.21 -1.12 -17.27
N SER A 127 -14.49 -1.15 -18.39
CA SER A 127 -13.49 -2.19 -18.65
C SER A 127 -12.27 -2.01 -17.74
N PRO A 128 -11.50 -3.08 -17.45
CA PRO A 128 -10.25 -3.01 -16.68
C PRO A 128 -9.18 -2.08 -17.30
N ASN A 129 -9.35 -1.71 -18.57
CA ASN A 129 -8.41 -0.86 -19.29
C ASN A 129 -8.74 0.64 -19.22
N SER A 130 -9.93 0.99 -18.76
CA SER A 130 -10.38 2.38 -18.62
C SER A 130 -9.61 3.13 -17.52
N VAL A 131 -9.51 4.46 -17.65
CA VAL A 131 -8.88 5.30 -16.63
C VAL A 131 -9.64 5.22 -15.31
N LEU A 132 -10.98 5.21 -15.36
CA LEU A 132 -11.84 5.16 -14.18
C LEU A 132 -11.61 3.91 -13.31
N ILE A 133 -11.33 2.77 -13.93
CA ILE A 133 -11.04 1.51 -13.20
C ILE A 133 -9.56 1.43 -12.82
N LYS A 134 -8.62 1.79 -13.71
CA LYS A 134 -7.17 1.77 -13.43
C LYS A 134 -6.78 2.66 -12.27
N GLU A 135 -7.36 3.86 -12.21
CA GLU A 135 -7.13 4.83 -11.14
C GLU A 135 -8.02 4.58 -9.91
N GLU A 136 -8.79 3.48 -9.89
CA GLU A 136 -9.71 3.09 -8.80
C GLU A 136 -10.71 4.20 -8.43
N LEU A 137 -11.17 4.97 -9.43
CA LEU A 137 -12.11 6.06 -9.23
C LEU A 137 -13.53 5.56 -8.97
N ILE A 138 -13.87 4.36 -9.43
CA ILE A 138 -15.21 3.80 -9.33
C ILE A 138 -15.16 2.34 -8.88
N VAL A 139 -16.08 1.97 -8.00
CA VAL A 139 -16.39 0.59 -7.62
C VAL A 139 -17.88 0.33 -7.75
N PHE A 140 -18.20 -0.93 -8.01
CA PHE A 140 -19.57 -1.41 -8.16
C PHE A 140 -20.02 -2.07 -6.86
N SER A 141 -21.16 -1.67 -6.33
CA SER A 141 -21.78 -2.37 -5.20
C SER A 141 -22.72 -3.46 -5.74
N GLY A 142 -22.41 -4.72 -5.45
CA GLY A 142 -23.25 -5.87 -5.77
C GLY A 142 -22.74 -7.13 -5.09
N SER A 143 -23.66 -7.98 -4.62
CA SER A 143 -23.31 -9.36 -4.24
C SER A 143 -23.08 -10.19 -5.52
N ALA A 144 -22.29 -11.27 -5.44
CA ALA A 144 -21.92 -12.11 -6.60
C ALA A 144 -23.10 -12.77 -7.34
N HIS A 145 -24.35 -12.45 -6.99
CA HIS A 145 -25.59 -13.02 -7.51
C HIS A 145 -26.53 -12.00 -8.17
N GLU A 146 -26.22 -10.70 -8.21
CA GLU A 146 -27.02 -9.70 -8.91
C GLU A 146 -26.48 -9.42 -10.32
N GLU A 147 -27.38 -9.05 -11.24
CA GLU A 147 -27.00 -8.67 -12.60
C GLU A 147 -26.02 -7.49 -12.56
N PRO A 148 -24.83 -7.58 -13.20
CA PRO A 148 -23.81 -6.54 -13.10
C PRO A 148 -24.33 -5.17 -13.57
N MET A 149 -25.31 -5.15 -14.47
CA MET A 149 -25.87 -3.94 -15.06
C MET A 149 -26.72 -3.10 -14.08
N SER A 150 -27.32 -3.72 -13.06
CA SER A 150 -28.08 -3.01 -12.02
C SER A 150 -27.20 -2.57 -10.84
N SER A 151 -25.90 -2.84 -10.88
CA SER A 151 -24.98 -2.48 -9.80
C SER A 151 -24.83 -0.96 -9.70
N GLN A 152 -24.82 -0.45 -8.47
CA GLN A 152 -24.62 0.99 -8.22
C GLN A 152 -23.15 1.35 -8.44
N ILE A 153 -22.92 2.52 -9.02
CA ILE A 153 -21.57 3.09 -9.15
C ILE A 153 -21.28 3.99 -7.95
N SER A 154 -20.09 3.86 -7.38
CA SER A 154 -19.68 4.68 -6.25
C SER A 154 -18.16 4.92 -6.26
N VAL A 155 -17.74 6.03 -5.66
CA VAL A 155 -16.30 6.30 -5.47
C VAL A 155 -15.80 5.63 -4.19
N PRO A 156 -14.70 4.84 -4.21
CA PRO A 156 -14.07 4.33 -2.99
C PRO A 156 -13.73 5.44 -1.99
N GLN A 157 -13.65 5.12 -0.70
CA GLN A 157 -13.33 6.13 0.32
C GLN A 157 -11.95 6.78 0.09
N GLU A 158 -10.97 6.00 -0.36
CA GLU A 158 -9.60 6.45 -0.67
C GLU A 158 -9.60 7.46 -1.84
N ALA A 159 -10.24 7.10 -2.94
CA ALA A 159 -10.40 7.97 -4.11
C ALA A 159 -11.18 9.24 -3.74
N PHE A 160 -12.27 9.12 -2.99
CA PHE A 160 -13.06 10.28 -2.54
C PHE A 160 -12.19 11.27 -1.75
N ASN A 161 -11.38 10.79 -0.81
CA ASN A 161 -10.53 11.66 0.00
C ASN A 161 -9.42 12.33 -0.83
N THR A 162 -8.87 11.60 -1.79
CA THR A 162 -7.85 12.12 -2.71
C THR A 162 -8.42 13.22 -3.59
N ILE A 163 -9.59 12.99 -4.19
CA ILE A 163 -10.23 13.90 -5.15
C ILE A 163 -10.79 15.14 -4.44
N ILE A 164 -11.40 14.98 -3.27
CA ILE A 164 -12.12 16.07 -2.58
C ILE A 164 -11.22 16.86 -1.63
N PHE A 165 -10.26 16.21 -0.97
CA PHE A 165 -9.40 16.86 0.03
C PHE A 165 -7.94 16.99 -0.42
N GLY A 166 -7.56 16.42 -1.56
CA GLY A 166 -6.16 16.37 -1.99
C GLY A 166 -5.29 15.50 -1.08
N VAL A 167 -5.90 14.69 -0.21
CA VAL A 167 -5.18 13.82 0.73
C VAL A 167 -5.19 12.40 0.21
N GLU A 168 -4.04 11.95 -0.30
CA GLU A 168 -3.83 10.54 -0.59
C GLU A 168 -3.70 9.78 0.73
N LEU A 169 -4.75 9.06 1.12
CA LEU A 169 -4.70 8.17 2.28
C LEU A 169 -4.10 6.84 1.85
N LEU A 170 -2.99 6.49 2.49
CA LEU A 170 -2.43 5.15 2.38
C LEU A 170 -3.38 4.14 3.04
N PRO A 171 -3.61 2.96 2.43
CA PRO A 171 -4.51 1.96 2.98
C PRO A 171 -4.02 1.50 4.35
N LYS A 172 -4.98 1.25 5.24
CA LYS A 172 -4.73 0.67 6.56
C LYS A 172 -4.99 -0.83 6.51
N MET A 173 -4.27 -1.56 7.35
CA MET A 173 -4.45 -3.00 7.48
C MET A 173 -5.90 -3.32 7.88
N SER A 174 -6.51 -4.25 7.15
CA SER A 174 -7.88 -4.70 7.37
C SER A 174 -8.06 -6.12 6.83
N ASN A 175 -9.22 -6.73 7.10
CA ASN A 175 -9.56 -8.04 6.54
C ASN A 175 -9.56 -8.08 5.00
N HIS A 176 -9.59 -6.93 4.31
CA HIS A 176 -9.57 -6.82 2.85
C HIS A 176 -8.23 -6.29 2.31
N PHE A 177 -7.30 -5.92 3.19
CA PHE A 177 -5.98 -5.39 2.84
C PHE A 177 -4.93 -5.90 3.85
N PRO A 178 -4.24 -7.02 3.54
CA PRO A 178 -3.37 -7.75 4.47
C PRO A 178 -1.97 -7.14 4.56
N ALA A 179 -1.87 -5.81 4.57
CA ALA A 179 -0.59 -5.12 4.68
C ALA A 179 -0.67 -3.89 5.57
N GLU A 180 0.42 -3.64 6.29
CA GLU A 180 0.59 -2.53 7.22
C GLU A 180 1.68 -1.59 6.71
N LEU A 181 1.41 -0.28 6.75
CA LEU A 181 2.42 0.72 6.42
C LEU A 181 3.52 0.75 7.49
N LEU A 182 4.76 0.56 7.07
CA LEU A 182 5.94 0.75 7.91
C LEU A 182 6.42 2.20 7.84
N GLU A 183 6.48 2.85 9.00
CA GLU A 183 7.02 4.20 9.14
C GLU A 183 8.14 4.25 10.17
N THR A 184 9.09 5.15 9.97
CA THR A 184 10.15 5.40 10.95
C THR A 184 10.55 6.87 10.98
N LYS A 185 10.75 7.39 12.20
CA LYS A 185 11.35 8.71 12.42
C LYS A 185 12.87 8.69 12.25
N ARG A 186 13.49 7.51 12.28
CA ARG A 186 14.94 7.33 12.15
C ARG A 186 15.45 7.69 10.75
N SER A 187 16.76 7.77 10.65
CA SER A 187 17.55 8.08 9.46
C SER A 187 18.61 7.00 9.23
N TRP A 188 19.28 7.04 8.08
CA TRP A 188 20.41 6.14 7.78
C TRP A 188 21.56 6.24 8.79
N LYS A 189 21.71 7.37 9.49
CA LYS A 189 22.73 7.54 10.52
C LYS A 189 22.45 6.67 11.77
N ASP A 190 21.19 6.34 12.00
CA ASP A 190 20.74 5.54 13.16
C ASP A 190 20.84 4.04 12.91
N LEU A 191 21.13 3.63 11.66
CA LEU A 191 21.30 2.24 11.26
C LEU A 191 22.79 1.97 10.97
N ILE A 192 23.46 1.36 11.96
CA ILE A 192 24.86 0.99 11.85
C ILE A 192 24.96 -0.41 11.24
N LEU A 193 25.55 -0.48 10.05
CA LEU A 193 25.76 -1.72 9.31
C LEU A 193 27.22 -1.81 8.82
N PRO A 194 27.72 -3.03 8.56
CA PRO A 194 29.00 -3.22 7.89
C PRO A 194 29.02 -2.56 6.50
N GLU A 195 30.17 -2.00 6.13
CA GLU A 195 30.39 -1.38 4.81
C GLU A 195 30.00 -2.29 3.63
N SER A 196 30.22 -3.60 3.75
CA SER A 196 29.80 -4.56 2.72
C SER A 196 28.29 -4.58 2.53
N THR A 197 27.53 -4.57 3.62
CA THR A 197 26.06 -4.58 3.61
C THR A 197 25.53 -3.24 3.08
N LEU A 198 26.16 -2.12 3.47
CA LEU A 198 25.80 -0.80 2.95
C LEU A 198 25.99 -0.68 1.43
N ARG A 199 27.10 -1.21 0.88
CA ARG A 199 27.32 -1.24 -0.58
C ARG A 199 26.28 -2.07 -1.33
N GLU A 200 25.87 -3.20 -0.75
CA GLU A 200 24.80 -4.02 -1.35
C GLU A 200 23.45 -3.28 -1.30
N ILE A 201 23.17 -2.54 -0.22
CA ILE A 201 21.97 -1.69 -0.12
C ILE A 201 22.01 -0.57 -1.18
N GLN A 202 23.17 0.06 -1.39
CA GLN A 202 23.35 1.07 -2.44
C GLN A 202 23.01 0.54 -3.83
N SER A 203 23.28 -0.74 -4.13
CA SER A 203 22.87 -1.33 -5.42
C SER A 203 21.34 -1.34 -5.63
N ILE A 204 20.56 -1.40 -4.56
CA ILE A 204 19.09 -1.29 -4.61
C ILE A 204 18.70 0.15 -4.95
N GLU A 205 19.39 1.13 -4.37
CA GLU A 205 19.18 2.55 -4.65
C GLU A 205 19.51 2.90 -6.10
N ASP A 206 20.64 2.39 -6.60
CA ASP A 206 21.07 2.57 -8.00
C ASP A 206 20.03 2.01 -8.96
N TRP A 207 19.51 0.81 -8.69
CA TRP A 207 18.41 0.25 -9.46
C TRP A 207 17.16 1.11 -9.36
N SER A 208 16.77 1.55 -8.17
CA SER A 208 15.55 2.35 -7.95
C SER A 208 15.56 3.66 -8.75
N ASN A 209 16.73 4.27 -8.90
CA ASN A 209 16.91 5.54 -9.63
C ASN A 209 17.07 5.33 -11.16
N SER A 210 17.56 4.16 -11.58
CA SER A 210 17.94 3.91 -12.98
C SER A 210 17.01 2.92 -13.70
N SER A 211 16.06 2.29 -13.00
CA SER A 211 15.22 1.22 -13.56
C SER A 211 14.41 1.68 -14.76
N LYS A 212 13.87 2.90 -14.72
CA LYS A 212 13.11 3.48 -15.83
C LYS A 212 13.97 3.63 -17.07
N ILE A 213 15.16 4.22 -16.95
CA ILE A 213 16.12 4.37 -18.05
C ILE A 213 16.53 3.00 -18.59
N LEU A 214 16.83 2.04 -17.71
CA LEU A 214 17.25 0.70 -18.10
C LEU A 214 16.16 -0.03 -18.90
N MET A 215 14.90 0.07 -18.48
CA MET A 215 13.80 -0.64 -19.11
C MET A 215 13.26 0.09 -20.34
N GLU A 216 13.05 1.40 -20.27
CA GLU A 216 12.45 2.20 -21.35
C GLU A 216 13.52 2.69 -22.34
N ASP A 217 14.48 3.50 -21.90
CA ASP A 217 15.44 4.15 -22.79
C ASP A 217 16.42 3.17 -23.44
N TRP A 218 16.80 2.11 -22.71
CA TRP A 218 17.73 1.08 -23.20
C TRP A 218 17.02 -0.15 -23.77
N ASP A 219 15.68 -0.16 -23.81
CA ASP A 219 14.83 -1.22 -24.38
C ASP A 219 15.17 -2.63 -23.85
N MET A 220 15.42 -2.75 -22.54
CA MET A 220 15.77 -4.03 -21.92
C MET A 220 14.55 -4.86 -21.50
N GLN A 221 13.33 -4.37 -21.74
CA GLN A 221 12.08 -5.03 -21.35
C GLN A 221 11.93 -6.45 -21.93
N GLN A 222 12.46 -6.71 -23.13
CA GLN A 222 12.42 -8.05 -23.75
C GLN A 222 13.46 -9.02 -23.17
N LYS A 223 14.48 -8.50 -22.47
CA LYS A 223 15.63 -9.28 -21.99
C LYS A 223 15.63 -9.47 -20.47
N LEU A 224 15.06 -8.52 -19.73
CA LEU A 224 15.05 -8.51 -18.28
C LEU A 224 13.63 -8.62 -17.76
N LYS A 225 13.43 -9.40 -16.69
CA LYS A 225 12.15 -9.39 -15.98
C LYS A 225 11.98 -8.04 -15.27
N PRO A 226 10.76 -7.48 -15.23
CA PRO A 226 10.50 -6.27 -14.47
C PRO A 226 10.68 -6.50 -12.96
N GLY A 227 10.88 -5.41 -12.24
CA GLY A 227 11.03 -5.37 -10.79
C GLY A 227 12.38 -5.80 -10.23
N PHE A 228 12.53 -5.55 -8.93
CA PHE A 228 13.73 -5.90 -8.18
C PHE A 228 13.34 -6.65 -6.93
N ARG A 229 14.04 -7.75 -6.68
CA ARG A 229 13.70 -8.72 -5.63
C ARG A 229 14.92 -8.92 -4.78
N VAL A 230 14.80 -8.56 -3.51
CA VAL A 230 15.92 -8.58 -2.57
C VAL A 230 15.57 -9.46 -1.39
N LEU A 231 16.51 -10.31 -0.99
CA LEU A 231 16.41 -11.12 0.22
C LEU A 231 17.34 -10.53 1.28
N PHE A 232 16.78 -10.01 2.36
CA PHE A 232 17.51 -9.68 3.59
C PHE A 232 17.55 -10.91 4.48
N TYR A 233 18.75 -11.37 4.85
CA TYR A 233 18.89 -12.51 5.73
C TYR A 233 19.92 -12.28 6.82
N GLY A 234 19.70 -12.85 7.99
CA GLY A 234 20.58 -12.69 9.14
C GLY A 234 19.82 -12.87 10.45
N GLU A 235 20.53 -12.86 11.56
CA GLU A 235 19.92 -13.02 12.88
C GLU A 235 18.82 -11.98 13.16
N PRO A 236 17.83 -12.30 14.00
CA PRO A 236 16.82 -11.34 14.42
C PRO A 236 17.51 -10.14 15.09
N GLY A 237 16.92 -8.96 14.93
CA GLY A 237 17.42 -7.75 15.60
C GLY A 237 18.64 -7.06 14.99
N THR A 238 19.10 -7.50 13.80
CA THR A 238 20.20 -6.90 13.02
C THR A 238 19.80 -5.70 12.15
N GLY A 239 18.52 -5.29 12.17
CA GLY A 239 18.07 -4.06 11.49
C GLY A 239 17.44 -4.25 10.11
N LYS A 240 17.08 -5.48 9.70
CA LYS A 240 16.44 -5.80 8.41
C LYS A 240 15.20 -4.93 8.12
N THR A 241 14.26 -4.90 9.05
CA THR A 241 13.01 -4.12 8.92
C THR A 241 13.30 -2.62 8.87
N LEU A 242 14.21 -2.12 9.72
CA LEU A 242 14.62 -0.71 9.71
C LEU A 242 15.28 -0.31 8.38
N ALA A 243 16.12 -1.17 7.81
CA ALA A 243 16.74 -0.94 6.50
C ALA A 243 15.70 -0.82 5.40
N ALA A 244 14.68 -1.70 5.39
CA ALA A 244 13.58 -1.63 4.42
C ALA A 244 12.79 -0.32 4.56
N THR A 245 12.46 0.10 5.78
CA THR A 245 11.75 1.37 6.02
C THR A 245 12.59 2.59 5.61
N LEU A 246 13.90 2.57 5.86
CA LEU A 246 14.82 3.64 5.44
C LEU A 246 14.99 3.72 3.92
N LEU A 247 15.02 2.57 3.22
CA LEU A 247 14.99 2.52 1.75
C LEU A 247 13.73 3.17 1.18
N GLY A 248 12.56 2.90 1.77
CA GLY A 248 11.32 3.58 1.39
C GLY A 248 11.38 5.08 1.60
N LYS A 249 11.89 5.53 2.75
CA LYS A 249 12.07 6.96 3.04
C LYS A 249 13.03 7.64 2.05
N TYR A 250 14.12 6.97 1.68
CA TYR A 250 15.09 7.47 0.70
C TYR A 250 14.50 7.55 -0.71
N THR A 251 13.82 6.50 -1.15
CA THR A 251 13.19 6.42 -2.48
C THR A 251 11.85 7.17 -2.56
N LYS A 252 11.37 7.72 -1.44
CA LYS A 252 10.04 8.36 -1.29
C LYS A 252 8.89 7.42 -1.67
N ARG A 253 9.02 6.14 -1.38
CA ARG A 253 8.03 5.10 -1.65
C ARG A 253 7.49 4.53 -0.33
N PRO A 254 6.15 4.46 -0.15
CA PRO A 254 5.54 3.76 0.97
C PRO A 254 6.03 2.31 1.06
N VAL A 255 6.30 1.84 2.27
CA VAL A 255 6.72 0.45 2.53
C VAL A 255 5.58 -0.27 3.22
N PHE A 256 5.03 -1.29 2.58
CA PHE A 256 3.97 -2.10 3.13
C PHE A 256 4.51 -3.44 3.59
N ARG A 257 4.44 -3.70 4.91
CA ARG A 257 4.69 -5.02 5.48
C ARG A 257 3.49 -5.90 5.23
N VAL A 258 3.66 -6.96 4.45
CA VAL A 258 2.63 -7.95 4.18
C VAL A 258 2.61 -8.98 5.30
N ASP A 259 1.45 -9.13 5.95
CA ASP A 259 1.27 -10.18 6.95
C ASP A 259 0.81 -11.45 6.25
N VAL A 260 1.74 -12.39 6.05
CA VAL A 260 1.44 -13.64 5.37
C VAL A 260 0.68 -14.62 6.26
N SER A 261 0.69 -14.44 7.59
CA SER A 261 -0.11 -15.27 8.48
C SER A 261 -1.62 -15.03 8.30
N MET A 262 -2.01 -13.79 7.96
CA MET A 262 -3.40 -13.46 7.59
C MET A 262 -3.83 -14.09 6.26
N LEU A 263 -2.87 -14.39 5.39
CA LEU A 263 -3.14 -14.97 4.08
C LEU A 263 -3.49 -16.46 4.16
N VAL A 264 -2.91 -17.22 5.10
CA VAL A 264 -3.14 -18.67 5.24
C VAL A 264 -4.44 -18.99 6.00
N SER A 265 -5.42 -18.08 6.00
CA SER A 265 -6.66 -18.23 6.78
C SER A 265 -7.72 -19.11 6.09
N LYS A 266 -8.77 -19.48 6.83
CA LYS A 266 -9.73 -20.58 6.55
C LYS A 266 -10.56 -20.50 5.26
N TYR A 267 -10.44 -19.43 4.46
CA TYR A 267 -11.29 -19.17 3.31
C TYR A 267 -10.50 -19.25 2.00
N ILE A 268 -10.44 -20.46 1.45
CA ILE A 268 -9.77 -20.79 0.18
C ILE A 268 -10.34 -19.88 -0.94
N GLY A 269 -9.47 -19.09 -1.58
CA GLY A 269 -9.79 -18.26 -2.76
C GLY A 269 -10.11 -16.77 -2.47
N GLU A 270 -10.49 -16.40 -1.25
CA GLU A 270 -10.58 -14.97 -0.88
C GLU A 270 -9.18 -14.36 -0.72
N THR A 271 -8.23 -15.13 -0.18
CA THR A 271 -6.83 -14.76 -0.03
C THR A 271 -6.16 -14.37 -1.35
N GLU A 272 -6.34 -15.17 -2.41
CA GLU A 272 -5.72 -14.90 -3.72
C GLU A 272 -6.23 -13.58 -4.32
N LYS A 273 -7.53 -13.28 -4.16
CA LYS A 273 -8.11 -12.01 -4.62
C LYS A 273 -7.55 -10.82 -3.84
N GLN A 274 -7.35 -10.97 -2.54
CA GLN A 274 -6.77 -9.91 -1.70
C GLN A 274 -5.29 -9.69 -2.04
N LEU A 275 -4.52 -10.76 -2.25
CA LEU A 275 -3.14 -10.68 -2.73
C LEU A 275 -3.05 -10.03 -4.10
N ALA A 276 -3.88 -10.44 -5.06
CA ALA A 276 -3.92 -9.85 -6.39
C ALA A 276 -4.10 -8.32 -6.29
N LYS A 277 -5.13 -7.88 -5.55
CA LYS A 277 -5.40 -6.46 -5.28
C LYS A 277 -4.23 -5.74 -4.61
N LEU A 278 -3.59 -6.36 -3.63
CA LEU A 278 -2.42 -5.77 -2.95
C LEU A 278 -1.27 -5.52 -3.93
N PHE A 279 -0.92 -6.53 -4.74
CA PHE A 279 0.15 -6.40 -5.73
C PHE A 279 -0.23 -5.39 -6.83
N ASP A 280 -1.47 -5.42 -7.34
CA ASP A 280 -1.94 -4.50 -8.37
C ASP A 280 -1.89 -3.03 -7.86
N LYS A 281 -2.36 -2.78 -6.62
CA LYS A 281 -2.24 -1.47 -5.96
C LYS A 281 -0.78 -1.04 -5.80
N ALA A 282 0.06 -1.94 -5.31
CA ALA A 282 1.47 -1.66 -5.07
C ALA A 282 2.22 -1.35 -6.37
N GLU A 283 1.82 -1.96 -7.48
CA GLU A 283 2.40 -1.73 -8.80
C GLU A 283 2.00 -0.35 -9.34
N ASN A 284 0.70 -0.04 -9.33
CA ASN A 284 0.17 1.25 -9.79
C ASN A 284 0.72 2.44 -8.98
N LYS A 285 0.93 2.25 -7.68
CA LYS A 285 1.36 3.31 -6.75
C LYS A 285 2.86 3.27 -6.42
N ASN A 286 3.65 2.43 -7.10
CA ASN A 286 5.09 2.27 -6.87
C ASN A 286 5.47 2.02 -5.40
N TRP A 287 4.71 1.19 -4.70
CA TRP A 287 4.99 0.82 -3.31
C TRP A 287 6.11 -0.22 -3.22
N ILE A 288 6.79 -0.24 -2.06
CA ILE A 288 7.72 -1.30 -1.69
C ILE A 288 6.95 -2.33 -0.87
N LEU A 289 6.96 -3.58 -1.31
CA LEU A 289 6.39 -4.68 -0.53
C LEU A 289 7.48 -5.34 0.32
N PHE A 290 7.27 -5.36 1.63
CA PHE A 290 8.15 -5.99 2.60
C PHE A 290 7.48 -7.25 3.16
N PHE A 291 8.09 -8.41 2.95
CA PHE A 291 7.63 -9.67 3.54
C PHE A 291 8.56 -10.03 4.68
N ASP A 292 8.07 -9.98 5.92
CA ASP A 292 8.82 -10.44 7.07
C ASP A 292 8.67 -11.96 7.26
N GLU A 293 9.62 -12.58 7.95
CA GLU A 293 9.59 -14.02 8.27
C GLU A 293 9.39 -14.93 7.04
N ALA A 294 10.06 -14.60 5.93
CA ALA A 294 9.93 -15.31 4.66
C ALA A 294 10.24 -16.83 4.75
N ASP A 295 11.01 -17.27 5.74
CA ASP A 295 11.27 -18.68 6.01
C ASP A 295 10.05 -19.46 6.51
N ALA A 296 9.07 -18.80 7.14
CA ALA A 296 7.81 -19.45 7.53
C ALA A 296 6.99 -19.89 6.30
N ILE A 297 7.14 -19.18 5.18
CA ILE A 297 6.36 -19.36 3.95
C ILE A 297 7.15 -20.19 2.93
N PHE A 298 8.44 -19.91 2.78
CA PHE A 298 9.32 -20.48 1.75
C PHE A 298 10.34 -21.47 2.33
N GLY A 299 10.12 -21.94 3.56
CA GLY A 299 10.89 -23.00 4.18
C GLY A 299 10.87 -24.30 3.35
N LYS A 300 11.85 -25.18 3.58
CA LYS A 300 11.90 -26.50 2.93
C LYS A 300 10.55 -27.21 3.11
N ARG A 301 9.87 -27.45 1.98
CA ARG A 301 8.56 -28.11 1.90
C ARG A 301 8.50 -29.28 2.87
N THR A 302 7.61 -29.21 3.85
CA THR A 302 7.28 -30.38 4.67
C THR A 302 6.59 -31.41 3.78
N ASN A 303 6.90 -32.70 3.98
CA ASN A 303 6.26 -33.77 3.23
C ASN A 303 4.74 -33.70 3.46
N VAL A 304 4.00 -33.53 2.36
CA VAL A 304 2.54 -33.45 2.31
C VAL A 304 1.94 -34.67 3.02
N ARG A 305 1.22 -34.46 4.13
CA ARG A 305 0.51 -35.52 4.82
C ARG A 305 -1.01 -35.39 4.66
N ASP A 306 -1.53 -34.16 4.53
CA ASP A 306 -2.98 -33.91 4.48
C ASP A 306 -3.46 -33.06 3.29
N ALA A 307 -4.76 -33.07 3.02
CA ALA A 307 -5.39 -32.25 1.98
C ALA A 307 -5.24 -30.74 2.24
N HIS A 308 -5.18 -30.30 3.50
CA HIS A 308 -4.90 -28.91 3.89
C HIS A 308 -3.50 -28.45 3.45
N ASP A 309 -2.50 -29.32 3.49
CA ASP A 309 -1.14 -29.00 3.05
C ASP A 309 -1.08 -28.72 1.54
N LYS A 310 -1.95 -29.36 0.74
CA LYS A 310 -1.98 -29.13 -0.71
C LYS A 310 -2.46 -27.73 -1.06
N TYR A 311 -3.47 -27.21 -0.35
CA TYR A 311 -4.01 -25.88 -0.58
C TYR A 311 -3.02 -24.79 -0.14
N ALA A 312 -2.40 -24.95 1.04
CA ALA A 312 -1.33 -24.05 1.48
C ALA A 312 -0.16 -23.98 0.47
N ASN A 313 0.22 -25.12 -0.13
CA ASN A 313 1.25 -25.15 -1.16
C ASN A 313 0.84 -24.43 -2.47
N GLN A 314 -0.45 -24.42 -2.82
CA GLN A 314 -0.96 -23.68 -3.98
C GLN A 314 -0.89 -22.18 -3.75
N GLU A 315 -1.31 -21.69 -2.58
CA GLU A 315 -1.25 -20.27 -2.22
C GLU A 315 0.19 -19.75 -2.18
N VAL A 316 1.11 -20.53 -1.61
CA VAL A 316 2.56 -20.21 -1.64
C VAL A 316 3.07 -20.16 -3.07
N SER A 317 2.64 -21.07 -3.94
CA SER A 317 3.03 -21.07 -5.36
C SER A 317 2.48 -19.85 -6.11
N TYR A 318 1.25 -19.44 -5.83
CA TYR A 318 0.66 -18.21 -6.36
C TYR A 318 1.43 -16.96 -5.89
N LEU A 319 1.73 -16.88 -4.59
CA LEU A 319 2.51 -15.78 -4.03
C LEU A 319 3.91 -15.70 -4.67
N LEU A 320 4.58 -16.84 -4.87
CA LEU A 320 5.86 -16.90 -5.59
C LEU A 320 5.74 -16.34 -7.00
N GLN A 321 4.69 -16.73 -7.74
CA GLN A 321 4.44 -16.23 -9.08
C GLN A 321 4.23 -14.71 -9.07
N ARG A 322 3.42 -14.18 -8.14
CA ARG A 322 3.20 -12.72 -8.02
C ARG A 322 4.46 -11.96 -7.67
N ILE A 323 5.30 -12.49 -6.75
CA ILE A 323 6.62 -11.92 -6.43
C ILE A 323 7.51 -11.89 -7.67
N GLU A 324 7.44 -12.92 -8.53
CA GLU A 324 8.20 -12.97 -9.78
C GLU A 324 7.71 -12.00 -10.86
N THR A 325 6.41 -11.73 -10.95
CA THR A 325 5.87 -10.87 -12.00
C THR A 325 5.80 -9.40 -11.61
N PHE A 326 5.84 -9.08 -10.32
CA PHE A 326 5.74 -7.71 -9.83
C PHE A 326 6.87 -6.82 -10.35
N SER A 327 6.51 -5.67 -10.92
CA SER A 327 7.46 -4.73 -11.53
C SER A 327 8.12 -3.74 -10.55
N GLY A 328 7.66 -3.69 -9.30
CA GLY A 328 8.22 -2.83 -8.25
C GLY A 328 9.37 -3.46 -7.46
N LEU A 329 9.68 -2.86 -6.30
CA LEU A 329 10.68 -3.37 -5.36
C LEU A 329 10.02 -4.27 -4.31
N ILE A 330 10.48 -5.52 -4.22
CA ILE A 330 10.10 -6.46 -3.17
C ILE A 330 11.31 -6.77 -2.31
N ILE A 331 11.13 -6.66 -0.99
CA ILE A 331 12.11 -7.03 0.01
C ILE A 331 11.53 -8.17 0.84
N LEU A 332 12.19 -9.32 0.83
CA LEU A 332 11.89 -10.43 1.72
C LEU A 332 12.90 -10.46 2.85
N ALA A 333 12.48 -10.57 4.11
CA ALA A 333 13.35 -10.75 5.26
C ALA A 333 13.22 -12.17 5.80
N SER A 334 14.34 -12.81 6.10
CA SER A 334 14.38 -14.13 6.73
C SER A 334 15.44 -14.19 7.82
N ASN A 335 15.21 -15.03 8.83
CA ASN A 335 16.23 -15.31 9.84
C ASN A 335 17.20 -16.42 9.39
N PHE A 336 16.79 -17.31 8.48
CA PHE A 336 17.55 -18.51 8.12
C PHE A 336 17.63 -18.74 6.60
N LYS A 337 18.70 -18.24 5.96
CA LYS A 337 18.95 -18.50 4.53
C LYS A 337 19.00 -19.99 4.18
N ASN A 338 19.54 -20.82 5.06
CA ASN A 338 19.71 -22.27 4.82
C ASN A 338 18.38 -23.06 4.80
N ASN A 339 17.32 -22.47 5.35
CA ASN A 339 15.99 -23.07 5.36
C ASN A 339 15.21 -22.78 4.08
N MET A 340 15.68 -21.84 3.26
CA MET A 340 15.07 -21.48 1.98
C MET A 340 15.58 -22.39 0.86
N ASP A 341 14.70 -22.73 -0.07
CA ASP A 341 15.08 -23.53 -1.25
C ASP A 341 16.11 -22.79 -2.13
N LYS A 342 17.11 -23.52 -2.63
CA LYS A 342 18.09 -23.01 -3.62
C LYS A 342 17.40 -22.57 -4.91
N ALA A 343 16.30 -23.22 -5.31
CA ALA A 343 15.53 -22.82 -6.47
C ALA A 343 14.85 -21.45 -6.27
N PHE A 344 14.47 -21.13 -5.03
CA PHE A 344 13.86 -19.86 -4.67
C PHE A 344 14.89 -18.73 -4.60
N THR A 345 16.01 -18.95 -3.90
CA THR A 345 17.08 -17.95 -3.75
C THR A 345 17.69 -17.51 -5.09
N ARG A 346 17.70 -18.36 -6.12
CA ARG A 346 18.13 -18.01 -7.49
C ARG A 346 17.24 -16.99 -8.22
N ARG A 347 16.02 -16.74 -7.73
CA ARG A 347 15.06 -15.81 -8.33
C ARG A 347 15.23 -14.37 -7.83
N PHE A 348 16.08 -14.17 -6.84
CA PHE A 348 16.43 -12.88 -6.29
C PHE A 348 17.55 -12.22 -7.08
N HIS A 349 17.45 -10.91 -7.26
CA HIS A 349 18.50 -10.11 -7.88
C HIS A 349 19.65 -9.86 -6.89
N SER A 350 19.33 -9.70 -5.61
CA SER A 350 20.30 -9.52 -4.54
C SER A 350 19.91 -10.28 -3.27
N CYS A 351 20.90 -10.85 -2.59
CA CYS A 351 20.74 -11.52 -1.31
C CYS A 351 21.70 -10.87 -0.32
N ILE A 352 21.18 -10.02 0.56
CA ILE A 352 21.96 -9.17 1.45
C ILE A 352 22.04 -9.78 2.84
N GLN A 353 23.27 -9.97 3.33
CA GLN A 353 23.52 -10.51 4.65
C GLN A 353 23.60 -9.39 5.70
N PHE A 354 22.77 -9.51 6.73
CA PHE A 354 22.81 -8.70 7.94
C PHE A 354 23.53 -9.48 9.02
N ASN A 355 24.82 -9.19 9.18
CA ASN A 355 25.66 -9.81 10.20
C ASN A 355 25.44 -9.16 11.56
N ASN A 356 25.76 -9.90 12.61
CA ASN A 356 25.88 -9.31 13.94
C ASN A 356 26.94 -8.21 13.95
N PRO A 357 26.68 -7.09 14.65
CA PRO A 357 27.61 -5.98 14.67
C PRO A 357 28.92 -6.40 15.34
N LYS A 358 30.04 -6.04 14.72
CA LYS A 358 31.39 -6.15 15.27
C LYS A 358 31.59 -5.17 16.42
N TYR A 359 32.71 -5.29 17.13
CA TYR A 359 32.98 -4.46 18.31
C TYR A 359 32.86 -2.95 18.03
N GLU A 360 33.40 -2.45 16.91
CA GLU A 360 33.34 -1.02 16.53
C GLU A 360 31.92 -0.56 16.28
N GLU A 361 31.14 -1.41 15.61
CA GLU A 361 29.73 -1.16 15.29
C GLU A 361 28.89 -1.14 16.58
N ARG A 362 29.09 -2.12 17.48
CA ARG A 362 28.44 -2.14 18.80
C ARG A 362 28.75 -0.89 19.62
N LEU A 363 30.02 -0.48 19.65
CA LEU A 363 30.43 0.74 20.36
C LEU A 363 29.69 1.97 19.82
N ARG A 364 29.60 2.11 18.48
CA ARG A 364 28.84 3.20 17.86
C ARG A 364 27.35 3.12 18.20
N ILE A 365 26.76 1.92 18.21
CA ILE A 365 25.35 1.73 18.58
C ILE A 365 25.11 2.24 20.00
N TRP A 366 25.96 1.85 20.96
CA TRP A 366 25.88 2.34 22.33
C TRP A 366 25.99 3.86 22.42
N GLN A 367 27.01 4.45 21.78
CA GLN A 367 27.27 5.88 21.83
C GLN A 367 26.15 6.72 21.21
N GLN A 368 25.53 6.25 20.14
CA GLN A 368 24.48 7.01 19.44
C GLN A 368 23.09 6.88 20.07
N ASN A 369 22.83 5.79 20.80
CA ASN A 369 21.49 5.48 21.31
C ASN A 369 21.31 5.72 22.80
N LEU A 370 22.39 5.93 23.56
CA LEU A 370 22.29 6.32 24.97
C LEU A 370 21.74 7.76 25.08
N PRO A 371 20.69 7.99 25.90
CA PRO A 371 20.16 9.34 26.09
C PRO A 371 21.19 10.26 26.76
N GLU A 372 21.23 11.52 26.35
CA GLU A 372 22.12 12.54 26.94
C GLU A 372 21.85 12.78 28.44
N GLN A 373 20.63 12.50 28.90
CA GLN A 373 20.25 12.63 30.31
C GLN A 373 20.85 11.55 31.20
N LEU A 374 21.25 10.41 30.63
CA LEU A 374 21.75 9.27 31.39
C LEU A 374 23.24 9.46 31.69
N GLN A 375 23.58 9.71 32.96
CA GLN A 375 24.97 9.92 33.36
C GLN A 375 25.65 8.59 33.66
N LEU A 376 26.69 8.25 32.89
CA LEU A 376 27.46 7.02 33.09
C LEU A 376 28.42 7.17 34.27
N GLU A 377 28.26 6.37 35.32
CA GLU A 377 29.14 6.35 36.49
C GLU A 377 30.11 5.16 36.37
N ASP A 378 31.38 5.45 36.09
CA ASP A 378 32.47 4.47 35.95
C ASP A 378 32.25 3.38 34.87
N ILE A 379 31.41 3.65 33.87
CA ILE A 379 31.12 2.71 32.77
C ILE A 379 31.99 3.02 31.55
N ASN A 380 32.81 2.05 31.16
CA ASN A 380 33.57 2.09 29.92
C ASN A 380 32.83 1.32 28.80
N LEU A 381 32.15 2.06 27.92
CA LEU A 381 31.39 1.47 26.80
C LEU A 381 32.27 0.68 25.81
N ASP A 382 33.56 1.03 25.66
CA ASP A 382 34.49 0.27 24.80
C ASP A 382 34.71 -1.15 25.36
N GLN A 383 34.87 -1.28 26.68
CA GLN A 383 34.99 -2.60 27.32
C GLN A 383 33.69 -3.40 27.23
N ILE A 384 32.54 -2.74 27.43
CA ILE A 384 31.22 -3.37 27.30
C ILE A 384 31.02 -3.88 25.87
N ALA A 385 31.30 -3.06 24.86
CA ALA A 385 31.15 -3.43 23.46
C ALA A 385 32.11 -4.55 23.03
N LYS A 386 33.33 -4.61 23.58
CA LYS A 386 34.30 -5.69 23.32
C LYS A 386 33.89 -7.00 23.97
N ARG A 387 33.44 -6.97 25.23
CA ARG A 387 33.14 -8.18 26.02
C ARG A 387 31.82 -8.83 25.63
N TYR A 388 30.79 -8.05 25.33
CA TYR A 388 29.44 -8.57 25.12
C TYR A 388 29.01 -8.47 23.64
N GLU A 389 28.76 -9.63 23.04
CA GLU A 389 28.28 -9.80 21.66
C GLU A 389 26.76 -9.69 21.60
N LEU A 390 26.29 -8.45 21.54
CA LEU A 390 24.89 -8.08 21.46
C LEU A 390 24.50 -7.65 20.04
N THR A 391 23.30 -7.98 19.59
CA THR A 391 22.72 -7.39 18.37
C THR A 391 22.30 -5.94 18.61
N GLY A 392 22.05 -5.19 17.53
CA GLY A 392 21.54 -3.81 17.66
C GLY A 392 20.25 -3.74 18.47
N SER A 393 19.34 -4.70 18.29
CA SER A 393 18.08 -4.74 19.05
C SER A 393 18.30 -5.12 20.52
N ASN A 394 19.24 -6.03 20.83
CA ASN A 394 19.55 -6.30 22.23
C ASN A 394 20.12 -5.04 22.92
N ILE A 395 21.02 -4.30 22.25
CA ILE A 395 21.55 -3.04 22.80
C ILE A 395 20.41 -2.06 23.10
N MET A 396 19.45 -1.89 22.18
CA MET A 396 18.28 -1.05 22.42
C MET A 396 17.44 -1.53 23.60
N ASN A 397 17.21 -2.84 23.73
CA ASN A 397 16.49 -3.42 24.87
C ASN A 397 17.21 -3.16 26.20
N VAL A 398 18.55 -3.30 26.22
CA VAL A 398 19.34 -2.99 27.42
C VAL A 398 19.23 -1.51 27.76
N ILE A 399 19.40 -0.61 26.78
CA ILE A 399 19.26 0.84 27.00
C ILE A 399 17.87 1.15 27.57
N GLN A 400 16.82 0.56 27.02
CA GLN A 400 15.45 0.77 27.51
C GLN A 400 15.28 0.27 28.96
N ASP A 401 15.70 -0.96 29.27
CA ASP A 401 15.60 -1.53 30.62
C ASP A 401 16.35 -0.69 31.64
N VAL A 402 17.56 -0.26 31.29
CA VAL A 402 18.40 0.60 32.11
C VAL A 402 17.78 1.97 32.34
N CYS A 403 17.25 2.61 31.30
CA CYS A 403 16.57 3.91 31.43
C CYS A 403 15.37 3.80 32.37
N LEU A 404 14.55 2.75 32.21
CA LEU A 404 13.39 2.52 33.07
C LEU A 404 13.79 2.31 34.53
N LYS A 405 14.81 1.48 34.80
CA LYS A 405 15.34 1.25 36.16
C LYS A 405 15.88 2.53 36.78
N THR A 406 16.61 3.32 36.00
CA THR A 406 17.21 4.58 36.47
C THR A 406 16.13 5.61 36.79
N ILE A 407 15.12 5.76 35.93
CA ILE A 407 13.95 6.64 36.18
C ILE A 407 13.18 6.16 37.41
N ALA A 408 12.94 4.85 37.55
CA ALA A 408 12.21 4.28 38.67
C ALA A 408 12.92 4.47 40.02
N SER A 409 14.25 4.62 40.02
CA SER A 409 15.04 4.87 41.23
C SER A 409 14.81 6.25 41.85
N GLN A 410 14.13 7.17 41.15
CA GLN A 410 13.83 8.55 41.57
C GLN A 410 15.07 9.39 41.97
N GLN A 411 16.27 8.98 41.54
CA GLN A 411 17.47 9.77 41.71
C GLN A 411 17.46 10.96 40.75
N SER A 412 17.76 12.16 41.26
CA SER A 412 17.69 13.41 40.49
C SER A 412 18.79 13.55 39.44
N ASP A 413 19.85 12.75 39.53
CA ASP A 413 21.02 12.79 38.67
C ASP A 413 21.03 11.70 37.57
N TYR A 414 20.00 10.84 37.53
CA TYR A 414 19.85 9.75 36.56
C TYR A 414 21.17 8.99 36.29
N LYS A 415 21.89 8.67 37.36
CA LYS A 415 23.17 7.97 37.27
C LYS A 415 22.97 6.50 36.97
N LEU A 416 23.63 6.04 35.91
CA LEU A 416 23.75 4.65 35.57
C LEU A 416 25.01 4.06 36.21
N ARG A 417 24.79 3.13 37.13
CA ARG A 417 25.85 2.30 37.71
C ARG A 417 26.08 1.03 36.89
N LEU A 418 27.32 0.54 36.93
CA LEU A 418 27.75 -0.63 36.15
C LEU A 418 26.95 -1.91 36.49
N ASP A 419 26.57 -2.10 37.75
CA ASP A 419 25.78 -3.25 38.21
C ASP A 419 24.42 -3.34 37.51
N ILE A 420 23.70 -2.22 37.40
CA ILE A 420 22.41 -2.12 36.71
C ILE A 420 22.57 -2.45 35.22
N LEU A 421 23.63 -1.93 34.59
CA LEU A 421 23.93 -2.21 33.19
C LEU A 421 24.21 -3.70 32.97
N LEU A 422 25.08 -4.31 33.78
CA LEU A 422 25.44 -5.72 33.67
C LEU A 422 24.27 -6.65 33.95
N GLU A 423 23.40 -6.32 34.91
CA GLU A 423 22.16 -7.07 35.16
C GLU A 423 21.25 -7.04 33.92
N SER A 424 21.12 -5.89 33.28
CA SER A 424 20.29 -5.71 32.09
C SER A 424 20.87 -6.42 30.86
N ILE A 425 22.21 -6.42 30.69
CA ILE A 425 22.89 -7.24 29.68
C ILE A 425 22.68 -8.73 29.95
N LYS A 426 22.83 -9.17 31.21
CA LYS A 426 22.62 -10.56 31.60
C LYS A 426 21.20 -11.02 31.29
N LYS A 427 20.20 -10.16 31.53
CA LYS A 427 18.80 -10.44 31.20
C LYS A 427 18.60 -10.68 29.70
N GLU A 428 19.24 -9.90 28.82
CA GLU A 428 19.19 -10.14 27.37
C GLU A 428 19.92 -11.43 26.96
N TYR A 429 21.07 -11.73 27.56
CA TYR A 429 21.77 -13.00 27.31
C TYR A 429 20.93 -14.22 27.69
N VAL A 430 20.27 -14.17 28.84
CA VAL A 430 19.38 -15.25 29.31
C VAL A 430 18.17 -15.43 28.39
N LYS A 431 17.62 -14.34 27.81
CA LYS A 431 16.52 -14.44 26.83
C LYS A 431 16.94 -15.16 25.54
N GLU A 432 18.21 -15.09 25.17
CA GLU A 432 18.77 -15.72 23.96
C GLU A 432 19.44 -17.06 24.23
N ASP A 433 19.25 -17.64 25.42
CA ASP A 433 19.92 -18.87 25.87
C ASP A 433 21.47 -18.82 25.75
N LYS A 434 22.05 -17.61 25.84
CA LYS A 434 23.50 -17.38 25.80
C LYS A 434 24.09 -17.41 27.21
N ILE A 435 25.29 -17.98 27.32
CA ILE A 435 26.03 -18.01 28.59
C ILE A 435 26.61 -16.61 28.86
N PHE A 436 26.27 -16.04 30.02
CA PHE A 436 26.84 -14.78 30.50
C PHE A 436 28.08 -15.07 31.36
N THR A 437 29.27 -14.71 30.88
CA THR A 437 30.56 -14.93 31.58
C THR A 437 31.36 -13.66 31.84
#